data_AF-A0A0L0GG50-F1
#
_entry.id   AF-A0A0L0GG50-F1
#
_cell.length_a   1.000
_cell.length_b   1.000
_cell.length_c   1.000
_cell.angle_alpha   90.00
_cell.angle_beta   90.00
_cell.angle_gamma   90.00
#
_symmetry.space_group_name_H-M   'P 1'
#
loop_
_entity.id
_entity.type
_entity.pdbx_description
1 polymer ?
#
loop_
_entity_poly.entity_id
_entity_poly.type
_entity_poly.pdbx_seq_one_letter_code
_entity_poly.pdbx_strand_id
1 'polypeptide(L)'
;MHHPKLSQLALTELVYRRDQEAFAPFDDTVVQFIRPHLKTKPRFVPMRLLVEINGKWRAGLVVISALDKVVEILVTTVRELPFSKVTIARALARSLQIEVSHKHIVLVTVPPFAARNALAYITLYYQLRYVEELLLSPGEATRVLGDIGREGLSVFQAALDRFKAMYTIRPVNNTAVVRVGHPMLAPVRMSDDWPDNWLTDERTVLAQVPAFLAAQYRLEVILPDTYNVLKFKSPDDDSFKSYITRRWVDVICKLYPGTCRDITNLELYYDLTSEELVDVGGTVQAVEACNAQDAVRYIFISLSIHTSNESHHANMLVFDTQTRFVERFEPHGHRVFSYKIDKLEDSLAAYMGHLGFRYLPLELACPRIGPQRRDTLDNGFCNAWALLFIHVRVAFPGLVVDELHEFFNTVSRHRLHGIITRYAEAINLFMSAYRTHFVHGARVVLPLGPPRVWVIAAYSGDDDTVLIKRGNGRTKTVPVGHLMLSHPPAELMAMGRLEVVLPDVYEDFVALDSKTLTF
;
A
#
# COMPACT_ATOMS: atom_id res chain seq x y z
N MET A 1 14.68 -28.29 23.86
CA MET A 1 16.06 -28.82 24.01
C MET A 1 17.01 -27.80 23.39
N HIS A 2 17.92 -27.20 24.16
CA HIS A 2 18.92 -26.26 23.63
C HIS A 2 20.02 -27.04 22.90
N HIS A 3 20.12 -26.86 21.57
CA HIS A 3 21.20 -27.45 20.79
C HIS A 3 22.48 -26.61 21.00
N PRO A 4 23.56 -27.14 21.62
CA PRO A 4 24.71 -26.34 22.06
C PRO A 4 25.48 -25.64 20.92
N LYS A 5 25.33 -26.10 19.67
CA LYS A 5 25.91 -25.44 18.49
C LYS A 5 25.12 -24.22 18.00
N LEU A 6 23.81 -24.14 18.27
CA LEU A 6 22.96 -23.02 17.83
C LEU A 6 23.00 -21.85 18.83
N SER A 7 23.19 -22.12 20.12
CA SER A 7 23.44 -21.06 21.12
C SER A 7 24.78 -20.34 20.90
N GLN A 8 25.72 -20.95 20.17
CA GLN A 8 26.98 -20.33 19.75
C GLN A 8 26.85 -19.49 18.46
N LEU A 9 25.73 -19.59 17.74
CA LEU A 9 25.35 -18.69 16.65
C LEU A 9 24.69 -17.39 17.17
N ALA A 10 24.96 -17.05 18.43
CA ALA A 10 24.65 -15.72 18.96
C ALA A 10 25.23 -14.68 18.01
N LEU A 11 24.35 -13.83 17.46
CA LEU A 11 24.66 -12.79 16.48
C LEU A 11 25.97 -12.11 16.85
N THR A 12 27.00 -12.39 16.07
CA THR A 12 28.28 -11.76 16.26
C THR A 12 28.13 -10.27 15.99
N GLU A 13 28.37 -9.44 17.00
CA GLU A 13 28.24 -7.99 16.89
C GLU A 13 29.59 -7.34 16.59
N LEU A 14 29.63 -6.58 15.49
CA LEU A 14 30.72 -5.66 15.17
C LEU A 14 30.29 -4.26 15.61
N VAL A 15 31.09 -3.64 16.46
CA VAL A 15 30.83 -2.28 16.95
C VAL A 15 31.76 -1.32 16.24
N TYR A 16 31.22 -0.35 15.52
CA TYR A 16 31.98 0.77 14.98
C TYR A 16 31.87 1.97 15.91
N ARG A 17 33.02 2.39 16.43
CA ARG A 17 33.14 3.63 17.23
C ARG A 17 33.78 4.71 16.37
N ARG A 18 33.06 5.82 16.18
CA ARG A 18 33.46 6.90 15.27
C ARG A 18 34.75 7.60 15.73
N ASP A 19 34.93 7.76 17.03
CA ASP A 19 36.12 8.37 17.65
C ASP A 19 37.40 7.56 17.42
N GLN A 20 37.27 6.25 17.13
CA GLN A 20 38.40 5.34 16.94
C GLN A 20 38.65 4.98 15.47
N GLU A 21 37.75 5.38 14.56
CA GLU A 21 37.69 4.93 13.16
C GLU A 21 37.90 3.41 12.97
N ALA A 22 37.48 2.60 13.94
CA ALA A 22 37.76 1.17 14.00
C ALA A 22 36.51 0.36 14.33
N PHE A 23 36.43 -0.85 13.77
CA PHE A 23 35.53 -1.88 14.26
C PHE A 23 36.21 -2.58 15.44
N ALA A 24 35.53 -2.68 16.57
CA ALA A 24 35.89 -3.61 17.62
C ALA A 24 34.89 -4.78 17.58
N PRO A 25 35.35 -6.04 17.65
CA PRO A 25 34.44 -7.11 18.04
C PRO A 25 33.89 -6.75 19.43
N PHE A 26 32.62 -7.07 19.70
CA PHE A 26 32.06 -6.84 21.04
C PHE A 26 32.81 -7.66 22.12
N ASP A 27 33.43 -8.78 21.74
CA ASP A 27 34.24 -9.65 22.58
C ASP A 27 35.31 -10.38 21.72
N ASP A 28 36.52 -10.63 22.24
CA ASP A 28 37.61 -11.34 21.55
C ASP A 28 37.22 -12.77 21.12
N THR A 29 36.24 -13.38 21.79
CA THR A 29 35.66 -14.68 21.43
C THR A 29 35.08 -14.69 20.01
N VAL A 30 34.54 -13.57 19.53
CA VAL A 30 34.01 -13.39 18.17
C VAL A 30 35.08 -13.62 17.11
N VAL A 31 36.25 -13.02 17.29
CA VAL A 31 37.33 -13.08 16.31
C VAL A 31 37.92 -14.48 16.25
N GLN A 32 38.03 -15.13 17.41
CA GLN A 32 38.49 -16.52 17.50
C GLN A 32 37.48 -17.50 16.88
N PHE A 33 36.17 -17.22 16.98
CA PHE A 33 35.12 -18.04 16.39
C PHE A 33 35.02 -17.88 14.86
N ILE A 34 35.07 -16.64 14.34
CA ILE A 34 34.86 -16.36 12.91
C ILE A 34 36.08 -16.75 12.06
N ARG A 35 37.30 -16.56 12.59
CA ARG A 35 38.54 -16.72 11.80
C ARG A 35 38.73 -18.13 11.20
N PRO A 36 38.45 -19.24 11.91
CA PRO A 36 38.48 -20.57 11.30
C PRO A 36 37.42 -20.74 10.19
N HIS A 37 36.21 -20.23 10.41
CA HIS A 37 35.08 -20.37 9.48
C HIS A 37 35.25 -19.56 8.19
N LEU A 38 35.92 -18.41 8.24
CA LEU A 38 36.25 -17.66 7.01
C LEU A 38 37.27 -18.39 6.12
N LYS A 39 38.07 -19.31 6.70
CA LYS A 39 39.03 -20.14 5.95
C LYS A 39 38.41 -21.42 5.41
N THR A 40 37.36 -21.92 6.04
CA THR A 40 36.67 -23.16 5.66
C THR A 40 35.22 -22.87 5.30
N LYS A 41 34.89 -22.86 4.00
CA LYS A 41 33.54 -22.66 3.41
C LYS A 41 32.40 -22.80 4.45
N PRO A 42 31.81 -21.69 4.87
CA PRO A 42 30.58 -21.23 4.23
C PRO A 42 30.81 -20.01 3.32
N ARG A 43 29.92 -19.81 2.34
CA ARG A 43 30.00 -18.69 1.40
C ARG A 43 29.68 -17.37 2.06
N PHE A 44 28.82 -17.33 3.07
CA PHE A 44 28.35 -16.08 3.70
C PHE A 44 28.47 -16.13 5.21
N VAL A 45 28.88 -15.04 5.86
CA VAL A 45 28.82 -14.88 7.32
C VAL A 45 28.04 -13.60 7.65
N PRO A 46 26.78 -13.70 8.11
CA PRO A 46 26.04 -12.53 8.56
C PRO A 46 26.51 -12.11 9.96
N MET A 47 26.82 -10.83 10.11
CA MET A 47 27.21 -10.20 11.37
C MET A 47 26.37 -8.97 11.61
N ARG A 48 25.90 -8.79 12.84
CA ARG A 48 25.19 -7.58 13.21
C ARG A 48 26.20 -6.45 13.34
N LEU A 49 25.90 -5.30 12.76
CA LEU A 49 26.72 -4.11 12.87
C LEU A 49 26.04 -3.09 13.77
N LEU A 50 26.75 -2.57 14.76
CA LEU A 50 26.32 -1.45 15.59
C LEU A 50 27.22 -0.26 15.26
N VAL A 51 26.62 0.85 14.80
CA VAL A 51 27.32 2.07 14.43
C VAL A 51 26.87 3.21 15.33
N GLU A 52 27.80 3.88 15.99
CA GLU A 52 27.51 5.11 16.71
C GLU A 52 27.55 6.32 15.75
N ILE A 53 26.42 7.01 15.61
CA ILE A 53 26.29 8.22 14.79
C ILE A 53 25.74 9.33 15.69
N ASN A 54 26.54 10.38 15.90
CA ASN A 54 26.17 11.55 16.70
C ASN A 54 25.66 11.18 18.12
N GLY A 55 26.33 10.24 18.80
CA GLY A 55 25.96 9.76 20.14
C GLY A 55 24.76 8.82 20.19
N LYS A 56 24.28 8.32 19.04
CA LYS A 56 23.18 7.35 18.95
C LYS A 56 23.62 6.07 18.23
N TRP A 57 23.33 4.92 18.84
CA TRP A 57 23.59 3.61 18.24
C TRP A 57 22.56 3.25 17.17
N ARG A 58 23.05 2.79 16.01
CA ARG A 58 22.25 2.29 14.88
C ARG A 58 22.65 0.86 14.57
N ALA A 59 21.66 0.01 14.30
CA ALA A 59 21.90 -1.36 13.87
C ALA A 59 21.92 -1.45 12.34
N GLY A 60 22.86 -2.23 11.81
CA GLY A 60 22.96 -2.67 10.43
C GLY A 60 23.32 -4.16 10.38
N LEU A 61 23.50 -4.67 9.17
CA LEU A 61 23.94 -6.05 8.92
C LEU A 61 25.13 -6.01 7.97
N VAL A 62 26.18 -6.75 8.30
CA VAL A 62 27.35 -6.98 7.45
C VAL A 62 27.29 -8.43 7.01
N VAL A 63 27.31 -8.67 5.71
CA VAL A 63 27.42 -10.00 5.13
C VAL A 63 28.76 -10.10 4.43
N ILE A 64 29.62 -11.01 4.90
CA ILE A 64 30.91 -11.27 4.27
C ILE A 64 30.81 -12.49 3.38
N SER A 65 31.09 -12.32 2.08
CA SER A 65 31.34 -13.45 1.17
C SER A 65 32.82 -13.81 1.17
N ALA A 66 33.17 -14.94 1.78
CA ALA A 66 34.56 -15.41 1.85
C ALA A 66 35.09 -15.86 0.48
N LEU A 67 34.21 -16.35 -0.41
CA LEU A 67 34.59 -16.88 -1.72
C LEU A 67 34.84 -15.75 -2.73
N ASP A 68 33.98 -14.73 -2.72
CA ASP A 68 34.00 -13.65 -3.71
C ASP A 68 34.82 -12.44 -3.25
N LYS A 69 35.31 -12.46 -1.99
CA LYS A 69 35.94 -11.33 -1.31
C LYS A 69 35.07 -10.06 -1.35
N VAL A 70 33.76 -10.25 -1.37
CA VAL A 70 32.76 -9.16 -1.38
C VAL A 70 32.22 -8.99 0.04
N VAL A 71 32.07 -7.74 0.46
CA VAL A 71 31.43 -7.39 1.73
C VAL A 71 30.23 -6.51 1.43
N GLU A 72 29.06 -7.00 1.79
CA GLU A 72 27.80 -6.26 1.68
C GLU A 72 27.45 -5.70 3.06
N ILE A 73 27.24 -4.39 3.14
CA ILE A 73 26.84 -3.73 4.38
C ILE A 73 25.48 -3.09 4.16
N LEU A 74 24.49 -3.60 4.89
CA LEU A 74 23.15 -3.08 4.94
C LEU A 74 23.00 -2.14 6.14
N VAL A 75 22.81 -0.85 5.86
CA VAL A 75 22.62 0.18 6.89
C VAL A 75 21.35 0.96 6.66
N THR A 76 20.75 1.48 7.73
CA THR A 76 19.39 2.04 7.70
C THR A 76 19.32 3.50 7.25
N THR A 77 20.44 4.14 6.86
CA THR A 77 20.48 5.56 6.47
C THR A 77 21.55 5.85 5.39
N VAL A 78 21.20 6.63 4.36
CA VAL A 78 22.12 7.03 3.27
C VAL A 78 22.96 8.26 3.63
N ARG A 79 22.41 9.17 4.47
CA ARG A 79 22.96 10.52 4.60
C ARG A 79 24.05 10.69 5.67
N GLU A 80 24.37 9.66 6.45
CA GLU A 80 25.29 9.81 7.58
C GLU A 80 26.10 8.54 7.90
N LEU A 81 26.55 7.77 6.92
CA LEU A 81 27.62 6.81 7.24
C LEU A 81 28.91 7.62 7.47
N PRO A 82 29.48 7.62 8.69
CA PRO A 82 30.65 8.44 9.01
C PRO A 82 31.96 7.87 8.43
N PHE A 83 31.88 6.88 7.54
CA PHE A 83 33.02 6.14 7.03
C PHE A 83 32.92 5.86 5.53
N SER A 84 34.07 5.92 4.85
CA SER A 84 34.21 5.53 3.45
C SER A 84 34.35 4.01 3.30
N LYS A 85 34.16 3.48 2.08
CA LYS A 85 34.50 2.08 1.76
C LYS A 85 35.96 1.75 2.11
N VAL A 86 36.87 2.72 1.98
CA VAL A 86 38.28 2.56 2.35
C VAL A 86 38.46 2.40 3.86
N THR A 87 37.71 3.17 4.65
CA THR A 87 37.71 3.07 6.12
C THR A 87 37.22 1.69 6.56
N ILE A 88 36.14 1.18 5.95
CA ILE A 88 35.62 -0.16 6.22
C ILE A 88 36.66 -1.23 5.87
N ALA A 89 37.24 -1.17 4.68
CA ALA A 89 38.25 -2.13 4.22
C ALA A 89 39.44 -2.21 5.19
N ARG A 90 39.95 -1.05 5.64
CA ARG A 90 41.04 -0.99 6.62
C ARG A 90 40.63 -1.56 7.97
N ALA A 91 39.42 -1.26 8.43
CA ALA A 91 38.94 -1.74 9.70
C ALA A 91 38.71 -3.27 9.68
N LEU A 92 38.20 -3.84 8.59
CA LEU A 92 38.09 -5.30 8.41
C LEU A 92 39.48 -5.97 8.36
N ALA A 93 40.45 -5.36 7.67
CA ALA A 93 41.81 -5.86 7.62
C ALA A 93 42.50 -5.85 8.99
N ARG A 94 42.31 -4.80 9.79
CA ARG A 94 42.90 -4.70 11.14
C ARG A 94 42.22 -5.63 12.14
N SER A 95 40.89 -5.60 12.21
CA SER A 95 40.14 -6.23 13.30
C SER A 95 39.85 -7.71 13.03
N LEU A 96 39.62 -8.08 11.76
CA LEU A 96 39.27 -9.44 11.37
C LEU A 96 40.35 -10.13 10.54
N GLN A 97 41.44 -9.44 10.18
CA GLN A 97 42.47 -9.93 9.25
C GLN A 97 41.89 -10.31 7.87
N ILE A 98 40.85 -9.59 7.45
CA ILE A 98 40.19 -9.79 6.16
C ILE A 98 40.66 -8.70 5.19
N GLU A 99 41.53 -9.08 4.25
CA GLU A 99 41.96 -8.18 3.18
C GLU A 99 40.92 -8.13 2.06
N VAL A 100 40.06 -7.11 2.09
CA VAL A 100 39.08 -6.82 1.04
C VAL A 100 39.39 -5.47 0.43
N SER A 101 39.50 -5.42 -0.90
CA SER A 101 39.64 -4.16 -1.62
C SER A 101 38.34 -3.35 -1.49
N HIS A 102 38.45 -2.05 -1.23
CA HIS A 102 37.31 -1.13 -1.11
C HIS A 102 36.36 -1.16 -2.33
N LYS A 103 36.83 -1.61 -3.49
CA LYS A 103 36.01 -1.82 -4.70
C LYS A 103 35.01 -2.97 -4.57
N HIS A 104 35.27 -3.93 -3.69
CA HIS A 104 34.41 -5.08 -3.42
C HIS A 104 33.50 -4.86 -2.19
N ILE A 105 33.43 -3.62 -1.69
CA ILE A 105 32.50 -3.26 -0.62
C ILE A 105 31.25 -2.65 -1.26
N VAL A 106 30.11 -3.29 -1.03
CA VAL A 106 28.80 -2.83 -1.49
C VAL A 106 28.06 -2.26 -0.28
N LEU A 107 27.72 -0.98 -0.34
CA LEU A 107 26.91 -0.32 0.68
C LEU A 107 25.47 -0.33 0.19
N VAL A 108 24.63 -1.11 0.84
CA VAL A 108 23.20 -1.15 0.56
C VAL A 108 22.52 -0.32 1.64
N THR A 109 21.86 0.74 1.23
CA THR A 109 21.15 1.59 2.18
C THR A 109 19.69 1.19 2.18
N VAL A 110 19.21 0.77 3.34
CA VAL A 110 17.82 0.41 3.58
C VAL A 110 17.13 1.65 4.15
N PRO A 111 16.00 2.10 3.59
CA PRO A 111 15.30 3.27 4.13
C PRO A 111 14.96 3.09 5.63
N PRO A 112 15.02 4.16 6.46
CA PRO A 112 14.79 4.08 7.90
C PRO A 112 13.46 3.42 8.30
N PHE A 113 12.43 3.56 7.46
CA PHE A 113 11.09 3.02 7.70
C PHE A 113 10.96 1.52 7.39
N ALA A 114 11.82 0.97 6.52
CA ALA A 114 11.89 -0.46 6.23
C ALA A 114 12.78 -1.23 7.23
N ALA A 115 13.60 -0.51 8.01
CA ALA A 115 14.74 -1.03 8.75
C ALA A 115 14.45 -2.15 9.75
N ARG A 116 13.39 -2.07 10.57
CA ARG A 116 13.19 -3.07 11.63
C ARG A 116 12.77 -4.44 11.08
N ASN A 117 11.81 -4.46 10.16
CA ASN A 117 11.29 -5.71 9.60
C ASN A 117 12.19 -6.21 8.47
N ALA A 118 12.66 -5.33 7.56
CA ALA A 118 13.56 -5.76 6.49
C ALA A 118 14.89 -6.28 7.02
N LEU A 119 15.47 -5.65 8.06
CA LEU A 119 16.70 -6.17 8.65
C LEU A 119 16.47 -7.53 9.32
N ALA A 120 15.32 -7.73 9.98
CA ALA A 120 14.95 -9.04 10.54
C ALA A 120 14.76 -10.11 9.44
N TYR A 121 14.06 -9.79 8.35
CA TYR A 121 13.85 -10.69 7.22
C TYR A 121 15.14 -11.02 6.47
N ILE A 122 15.99 -10.03 6.23
CA ILE A 122 17.29 -10.22 5.56
C ILE A 122 18.23 -11.01 6.48
N THR A 123 18.26 -10.70 7.78
CA THR A 123 19.02 -11.48 8.76
C THR A 123 18.56 -12.93 8.78
N LEU A 124 17.25 -13.16 8.81
CA LEU A 124 16.67 -14.51 8.75
C LEU A 124 17.04 -15.21 7.44
N TYR A 125 16.92 -14.55 6.28
CA TYR A 125 17.28 -15.12 4.99
C TYR A 125 18.76 -15.56 4.95
N TYR A 126 19.70 -14.72 5.39
CA TYR A 126 21.11 -15.09 5.42
C TYR A 126 21.42 -16.13 6.49
N GLN A 127 20.74 -16.13 7.64
CA GLN A 127 20.83 -17.20 8.63
C GLN A 127 20.34 -18.54 8.07
N LEU A 128 19.24 -18.55 7.31
CA LEU A 128 18.72 -19.74 6.65
C LEU A 128 19.69 -20.26 5.58
N ARG A 129 20.25 -19.38 4.75
CA ARG A 129 21.29 -19.74 3.79
C ARG A 129 22.54 -20.30 4.46
N TYR A 130 22.96 -19.70 5.59
CA TYR A 130 24.08 -20.17 6.38
C TYR A 130 23.83 -21.57 6.96
N VAL A 131 22.61 -21.81 7.46
CA VAL A 131 22.17 -23.12 7.96
C VAL A 131 22.10 -24.15 6.84
N GLU A 132 21.58 -23.80 5.66
CA GLU A 132 21.60 -24.65 4.45
C GLU A 132 23.02 -25.04 4.03
N GLU A 133 23.98 -24.13 4.12
CA GLU A 133 25.37 -24.37 3.73
C GLU A 133 26.16 -25.18 4.76
N LEU A 134 25.85 -25.06 6.06
CA LEU A 134 26.50 -25.81 7.13
C LEU A 134 25.89 -27.18 7.43
N LEU A 135 24.59 -27.37 7.18
CA LEU A 135 23.89 -28.61 7.49
C LEU A 135 23.67 -29.44 6.22
N LEU A 136 24.59 -30.36 5.96
CA LEU A 136 24.45 -31.42 4.98
C LEU A 136 23.37 -32.44 5.41
N SER A 137 22.10 -32.12 5.19
CA SER A 137 21.07 -32.93 4.51
C SER A 137 19.70 -32.23 4.62
N PRO A 138 18.83 -32.28 3.59
CA PRO A 138 17.53 -31.58 3.58
C PRO A 138 16.60 -31.90 4.79
N GLY A 139 16.74 -33.08 5.38
CA GLY A 139 15.94 -33.51 6.53
C GLY A 139 16.31 -32.80 7.84
N GLU A 140 17.58 -32.47 8.04
CA GLU A 140 18.04 -31.81 9.26
C GLU A 140 17.69 -30.32 9.29
N ALA A 141 17.78 -29.65 8.14
CA ALA A 141 17.33 -28.26 7.99
C ALA A 141 15.84 -28.11 8.29
N THR A 142 15.00 -29.03 7.80
CA THR A 142 13.54 -29.04 8.04
C THR A 142 13.20 -29.21 9.53
N ARG A 143 13.93 -30.08 10.24
CA ARG A 143 13.73 -30.30 11.69
C ARG A 143 14.09 -29.07 12.52
N VAL A 144 15.24 -28.44 12.22
CA VAL A 144 15.71 -27.23 12.91
C VAL A 144 14.74 -26.06 12.70
N LEU A 145 14.12 -25.96 11.52
CA LEU A 145 13.08 -24.95 11.23
C LEU A 145 11.77 -25.21 11.96
N GLY A 146 11.43 -26.49 12.20
CA GLY A 146 10.30 -26.87 13.05
C GLY A 146 10.45 -26.43 14.50
N ASP A 147 11.69 -26.38 15.01
CA ASP A 147 11.99 -26.01 16.40
C ASP A 147 12.01 -24.47 16.64
N ILE A 148 12.11 -23.64 15.60
CA ILE A 148 12.25 -22.16 15.70
C ILE A 148 10.89 -21.42 15.87
N GLY A 149 9.78 -22.14 16.03
CA GLY A 149 8.53 -21.58 16.55
C GLY A 149 7.41 -21.49 15.50
N ARG A 150 6.24 -22.01 15.89
CA ARG A 150 5.07 -22.27 15.02
C ARG A 150 4.43 -21.04 14.39
N GLU A 151 4.71 -19.83 14.88
CA GLU A 151 4.17 -18.58 14.30
C GLU A 151 4.93 -18.16 13.04
N GLY A 152 6.28 -18.18 13.09
CA GLY A 152 7.12 -17.86 11.92
C GLY A 152 6.99 -18.87 10.79
N LEU A 153 6.75 -20.14 11.12
CA LEU A 153 6.57 -21.21 10.14
C LEU A 153 5.30 -21.03 9.30
N SER A 154 4.21 -20.50 9.87
CA SER A 154 2.96 -20.26 9.13
C SER A 154 3.10 -19.13 8.11
N VAL A 155 3.77 -18.04 8.49
CA VAL A 155 4.09 -16.91 7.62
C VAL A 155 5.07 -17.34 6.52
N PHE A 156 6.05 -18.18 6.88
CA PHE A 156 7.02 -18.74 5.95
C PHE A 156 6.37 -19.73 4.95
N GLN A 157 5.52 -20.64 5.42
CA GLN A 157 4.82 -21.61 4.58
C GLN A 157 3.91 -20.88 3.58
N ALA A 158 3.17 -19.87 4.03
CA ALA A 158 2.35 -19.02 3.17
C ALA A 158 3.17 -18.27 2.11
N ALA A 159 4.36 -17.79 2.46
CA ALA A 159 5.27 -17.13 1.51
C ALA A 159 5.89 -18.12 0.51
N LEU A 160 6.28 -19.32 0.97
CA LEU A 160 6.85 -20.37 0.13
C LEU A 160 5.80 -20.95 -0.83
N ASP A 161 4.55 -21.10 -0.40
CA ASP A 161 3.46 -21.57 -1.24
C ASP A 161 3.09 -20.52 -2.31
N ARG A 162 3.12 -19.23 -1.96
CA ARG A 162 3.03 -18.13 -2.95
C ARG A 162 4.21 -18.16 -3.94
N PHE A 163 5.41 -18.43 -3.46
CA PHE A 163 6.60 -18.56 -4.32
C PHE A 163 6.49 -19.74 -5.29
N LYS A 164 6.03 -20.92 -4.84
CA LYS A 164 5.82 -22.09 -5.69
C LYS A 164 4.68 -21.91 -6.70
N ALA A 165 3.61 -21.21 -6.31
CA ALA A 165 2.49 -20.90 -7.20
C ALA A 165 2.91 -20.01 -8.37
N MET A 166 3.87 -19.10 -8.18
CA MET A 166 4.39 -18.23 -9.24
C MET A 166 5.21 -18.95 -10.33
N TYR A 167 5.66 -20.19 -10.10
CA TYR A 167 6.61 -20.88 -10.99
C TYR A 167 6.13 -22.21 -11.57
N THR A 168 4.82 -22.47 -11.63
CA THR A 168 4.25 -23.68 -12.27
C THR A 168 3.90 -23.54 -13.76
N ILE A 169 4.57 -22.64 -14.48
CA ILE A 169 4.46 -22.55 -15.94
C ILE A 169 5.57 -23.41 -16.57
N ARG A 170 5.19 -24.43 -17.35
CA ARG A 170 6.14 -25.28 -18.10
C ARG A 170 6.93 -24.42 -19.12
N PRO A 171 8.22 -24.72 -19.38
CA PRO A 171 8.99 -24.00 -20.40
C PRO A 171 8.36 -24.18 -21.78
N VAL A 172 8.31 -23.11 -22.56
CA VAL A 172 7.92 -23.13 -23.97
C VAL A 172 9.02 -23.85 -24.76
N ASN A 173 8.65 -24.78 -25.63
CA ASN A 173 9.60 -25.47 -26.51
C ASN A 173 10.43 -24.44 -27.30
N ASN A 174 11.74 -24.69 -27.42
CA ASN A 174 12.78 -23.89 -28.11
C ASN A 174 13.46 -22.75 -27.33
N THR A 175 13.44 -22.72 -25.99
CA THR A 175 14.36 -21.85 -25.23
C THR A 175 15.67 -22.56 -24.94
N ALA A 176 16.79 -22.05 -25.46
CA ALA A 176 18.11 -22.58 -25.18
C ALA A 176 18.53 -22.29 -23.73
N VAL A 177 18.93 -23.33 -23.00
CA VAL A 177 19.50 -23.22 -21.65
C VAL A 177 20.96 -22.79 -21.78
N VAL A 178 21.26 -21.53 -21.43
CA VAL A 178 22.66 -21.07 -21.28
C VAL A 178 23.20 -21.61 -19.96
N ARG A 179 24.23 -22.48 -20.03
CA ARG A 179 24.96 -22.91 -18.83
C ARG A 179 25.90 -21.80 -18.38
N VAL A 180 25.79 -21.42 -17.11
CA VAL A 180 26.68 -20.45 -16.45
C VAL A 180 28.07 -21.09 -16.30
N GLY A 181 29.11 -20.53 -16.95
CA GLY A 181 30.49 -21.01 -16.77
C GLY A 181 31.55 -20.68 -17.83
N HIS A 182 31.32 -19.87 -18.88
CA HIS A 182 32.38 -19.49 -19.83
C HIS A 182 32.77 -18.00 -19.77
N PRO A 183 34.05 -17.65 -19.99
CA PRO A 183 34.55 -16.28 -19.84
C PRO A 183 34.12 -15.37 -20.99
N MET A 184 33.85 -14.10 -20.67
CA MET A 184 33.38 -13.07 -21.60
C MET A 184 34.41 -12.73 -22.70
N LEU A 185 33.91 -12.51 -23.92
CA LEU A 185 34.60 -11.80 -24.99
C LEU A 185 34.58 -10.28 -24.71
N ALA A 186 35.60 -9.59 -25.23
CA ALA A 186 35.99 -8.20 -24.97
C ALA A 186 34.89 -7.12 -25.21
N PRO A 187 34.98 -5.94 -24.56
CA PRO A 187 33.93 -4.93 -24.63
C PRO A 187 33.91 -4.19 -25.98
N VAL A 188 32.71 -4.05 -26.53
CA VAL A 188 32.40 -3.18 -27.68
C VAL A 188 32.32 -1.73 -27.20
N ARG A 189 33.03 -0.81 -27.88
CA ARG A 189 32.96 0.65 -27.67
C ARG A 189 31.57 1.18 -28.05
N MET A 190 30.93 1.92 -27.16
CA MET A 190 29.82 2.84 -27.49
C MET A 190 30.36 4.26 -27.60
N SER A 191 29.84 5.03 -28.57
CA SER A 191 30.39 6.29 -29.07
C SER A 191 30.08 7.54 -28.22
N ASP A 192 30.91 8.56 -28.43
CA ASP A 192 31.06 9.81 -27.68
C ASP A 192 30.16 10.97 -28.19
N ASP A 193 28.84 10.87 -28.13
CA ASP A 193 27.96 12.00 -28.50
C ASP A 193 26.83 12.24 -27.47
N TRP A 194 27.11 13.05 -26.43
CA TRP A 194 26.10 13.67 -25.55
C TRP A 194 26.50 15.14 -25.23
N PRO A 195 25.59 16.13 -25.25
CA PRO A 195 25.96 17.56 -25.12
C PRO A 195 26.16 18.05 -23.67
N ASP A 196 27.15 18.94 -23.53
CA ASP A 196 27.88 19.39 -22.32
C ASP A 196 27.14 20.27 -21.26
N ASN A 197 25.82 20.39 -21.25
CA ASN A 197 25.20 21.56 -20.58
C ASN A 197 24.39 21.29 -19.30
N TRP A 198 24.68 20.25 -18.52
CA TRP A 198 24.00 19.98 -17.23
C TRP A 198 24.98 19.74 -16.07
N LEU A 199 25.67 20.78 -15.62
CA LEU A 199 26.46 20.76 -14.38
C LEU A 199 26.42 22.13 -13.69
N THR A 200 25.37 22.39 -12.91
CA THR A 200 25.39 23.36 -11.79
C THR A 200 24.43 22.95 -10.67
N ASP A 201 24.52 21.72 -10.15
CA ASP A 201 24.24 21.46 -8.73
C ASP A 201 24.96 20.20 -8.23
N GLU A 202 26.10 20.37 -7.56
CA GLU A 202 27.05 19.32 -7.15
C GLU A 202 26.62 18.48 -5.92
N ARG A 203 25.33 18.23 -5.67
CA ARG A 203 24.91 17.54 -4.43
C ARG A 203 23.97 16.34 -4.55
N THR A 204 23.82 15.76 -5.74
CA THR A 204 23.02 14.54 -5.90
C THR A 204 23.78 13.47 -6.67
N VAL A 205 24.32 12.47 -5.96
CA VAL A 205 24.75 11.21 -6.60
C VAL A 205 23.57 10.24 -6.56
N LEU A 206 22.83 10.16 -7.68
CA LEU A 206 21.92 9.06 -7.95
C LEU A 206 22.75 7.83 -8.31
N ALA A 207 22.81 6.83 -7.44
CA ALA A 207 23.34 5.53 -7.81
C ALA A 207 22.28 4.78 -8.62
N GLN A 208 22.38 4.79 -9.95
CA GLN A 208 21.62 3.88 -10.80
C GLN A 208 22.16 2.45 -10.62
N VAL A 209 21.29 1.52 -10.26
CA VAL A 209 21.58 0.08 -10.38
C VAL A 209 21.54 -0.24 -11.89
N PRO A 210 22.60 -0.82 -12.48
CA PRO A 210 22.58 -1.18 -13.89
C PRO A 210 21.42 -2.12 -14.20
N ALA A 211 20.64 -1.82 -15.24
CA ALA A 211 19.43 -2.57 -15.61
C ALA A 211 19.66 -4.09 -15.76
N PHE A 212 20.87 -4.51 -16.12
CA PHE A 212 21.20 -5.94 -16.22
C PHE A 212 21.19 -6.66 -14.87
N LEU A 213 21.55 -5.98 -13.78
CA LEU A 213 21.54 -6.53 -12.41
C LEU A 213 20.12 -6.65 -11.87
N ALA A 214 19.24 -5.69 -12.19
CA ALA A 214 17.81 -5.75 -11.86
C ALA A 214 17.12 -6.93 -12.58
N ALA A 215 17.43 -7.12 -13.87
CA ALA A 215 16.92 -8.23 -14.67
C ALA A 215 17.50 -9.60 -14.27
N GLN A 216 18.79 -9.67 -13.92
CA GLN A 216 19.47 -10.91 -13.52
C GLN A 216 18.92 -11.49 -12.20
N TYR A 217 18.46 -10.62 -11.28
CA TYR A 217 17.94 -11.04 -9.97
C TYR A 217 16.42 -10.83 -9.80
N ARG A 218 15.71 -10.39 -10.85
CA ARG A 218 14.25 -10.12 -10.85
C ARG A 218 13.79 -9.27 -9.65
N LEU A 219 14.56 -8.24 -9.32
CA LEU A 219 14.34 -7.39 -8.14
C LEU A 219 13.27 -6.29 -8.32
N GLU A 220 12.60 -6.25 -9.47
CA GLU A 220 11.68 -5.18 -9.90
C GLU A 220 10.36 -5.12 -9.11
N VAL A 221 10.09 -6.09 -8.22
CA VAL A 221 8.81 -6.20 -7.48
C VAL A 221 8.91 -5.75 -6.01
N ILE A 222 10.10 -5.40 -5.51
CA ILE A 222 10.27 -5.02 -4.10
C ILE A 222 10.51 -3.52 -4.03
N LEU A 223 9.43 -2.79 -3.67
CA LEU A 223 9.31 -1.36 -3.30
C LEU A 223 8.59 -0.49 -4.34
N PRO A 224 7.37 -0.04 -4.00
CA PRO A 224 7.21 1.39 -3.78
C PRO A 224 6.42 1.76 -2.50
N ASP A 225 6.92 2.80 -1.83
CA ASP A 225 6.24 3.79 -0.99
C ASP A 225 5.13 3.33 -0.03
N THR A 226 5.44 3.13 1.26
CA THR A 226 4.44 3.30 2.32
C THR A 226 4.99 3.78 3.68
N TYR A 227 4.27 4.76 4.25
CA TYR A 227 4.18 5.23 5.66
C TYR A 227 5.05 6.40 6.15
N ASN A 228 4.56 7.64 6.01
CA ASN A 228 3.95 8.44 7.10
C ASN A 228 3.94 9.95 6.78
N VAL A 229 2.92 10.37 6.02
CA VAL A 229 1.96 11.47 6.24
C VAL A 229 0.84 11.10 5.26
N LEU A 230 -0.44 11.15 5.63
CA LEU A 230 -1.51 11.24 4.61
C LEU A 230 -1.46 12.62 3.95
N LYS A 231 -0.34 12.92 3.32
CA LYS A 231 -0.40 13.53 2.02
C LYS A 231 -0.61 12.33 1.12
N PHE A 232 -1.82 12.17 0.59
CA PHE A 232 -1.91 11.75 -0.80
C PHE A 232 -0.76 12.48 -1.50
N LYS A 233 0.25 11.78 -2.01
CA LYS A 233 1.11 12.41 -3.01
C LYS A 233 0.11 12.78 -4.09
N SER A 234 -0.29 14.04 -4.07
CA SER A 234 -0.91 14.73 -5.17
C SER A 234 0.26 14.97 -6.10
N PRO A 235 0.38 14.25 -7.22
CA PRO A 235 0.89 14.89 -8.41
C PRO A 235 -0.25 15.76 -8.95
N ASP A 236 -0.67 16.79 -8.20
CA ASP A 236 -1.67 17.79 -8.62
C ASP A 236 -2.93 17.28 -9.36
N ASP A 237 -3.34 16.03 -9.14
CA ASP A 237 -4.35 15.37 -9.95
C ASP A 237 -5.52 14.91 -9.08
N ASP A 238 -6.47 15.83 -8.87
CA ASP A 238 -7.77 15.56 -8.24
C ASP A 238 -8.50 14.36 -8.88
N SER A 239 -8.13 13.98 -10.10
CA SER A 239 -8.66 12.77 -10.75
C SER A 239 -8.38 11.51 -9.92
N PHE A 240 -7.23 11.41 -9.23
CA PHE A 240 -6.82 10.21 -8.50
C PHE A 240 -7.68 9.96 -7.25
N LYS A 241 -8.01 11.02 -6.48
CA LYS A 241 -8.90 10.88 -5.31
C LYS A 241 -10.32 10.49 -5.72
N SER A 242 -10.81 11.07 -6.82
CA SER A 242 -12.13 10.69 -7.35
C SER A 242 -12.16 9.21 -7.73
N TYR A 243 -11.08 8.70 -8.34
CA TYR A 243 -10.99 7.33 -8.82
C TYR A 243 -11.07 6.27 -7.70
N ILE A 244 -10.37 6.47 -6.57
CA ILE A 244 -10.39 5.51 -5.46
C ILE A 244 -11.81 5.42 -4.92
N THR A 245 -12.42 6.58 -4.70
CA THR A 245 -13.79 6.72 -4.22
C THR A 245 -14.75 5.99 -5.15
N ARG A 246 -14.69 6.26 -6.45
CA ARG A 246 -15.56 5.65 -7.47
C ARG A 246 -15.43 4.13 -7.52
N ARG A 247 -14.20 3.60 -7.47
CA ARG A 247 -13.95 2.14 -7.49
C ARG A 247 -14.38 1.46 -6.20
N TRP A 248 -14.19 2.10 -5.06
CA TRP A 248 -14.63 1.55 -3.79
C TRP A 248 -16.16 1.55 -3.69
N VAL A 249 -16.81 2.65 -4.09
CA VAL A 249 -18.28 2.74 -4.20
C VAL A 249 -18.82 1.68 -5.15
N ASP A 250 -18.20 1.44 -6.31
CA ASP A 250 -18.59 0.36 -7.23
C ASP A 250 -18.59 -1.01 -6.58
N VAL A 251 -17.55 -1.34 -5.81
CA VAL A 251 -17.47 -2.62 -5.12
C VAL A 251 -18.50 -2.73 -4.00
N ILE A 252 -18.69 -1.67 -3.20
CA ILE A 252 -19.79 -1.60 -2.24
C ILE A 252 -21.12 -1.87 -2.95
N CYS A 253 -21.42 -1.14 -4.04
CA CYS A 253 -22.67 -1.29 -4.78
C CYS A 253 -22.87 -2.67 -5.44
N LYS A 254 -21.79 -3.40 -5.70
CA LYS A 254 -21.85 -4.77 -6.24
C LYS A 254 -21.96 -5.82 -5.15
N LEU A 255 -21.45 -5.54 -3.95
CA LEU A 255 -21.49 -6.46 -2.81
C LEU A 255 -22.88 -6.55 -2.18
N TYR A 256 -23.56 -5.42 -2.04
CA TYR A 256 -24.82 -5.35 -1.30
C TYR A 256 -26.01 -5.31 -2.27
N PRO A 257 -26.91 -6.29 -2.23
CA PRO A 257 -28.20 -6.19 -2.92
C PRO A 257 -28.95 -4.96 -2.40
N GLY A 258 -29.60 -4.21 -3.28
CA GLY A 258 -30.32 -3.01 -2.89
C GLY A 258 -29.62 -1.69 -3.20
N THR A 259 -28.39 -1.70 -3.67
CA THR A 259 -27.71 -0.49 -4.16
C THR A 259 -27.80 -0.37 -5.67
N CYS A 260 -27.91 0.85 -6.18
CA CYS A 260 -27.81 1.07 -7.61
C CYS A 260 -26.38 0.82 -8.12
N ARG A 261 -26.24 0.01 -9.18
CA ARG A 261 -24.93 -0.42 -9.71
C ARG A 261 -24.35 0.53 -10.75
N ASP A 262 -25.16 1.41 -11.33
CA ASP A 262 -24.79 2.22 -12.50
C ASP A 262 -24.38 3.67 -12.15
N ILE A 263 -24.21 4.00 -10.87
CA ILE A 263 -24.06 5.38 -10.37
C ILE A 263 -22.69 5.71 -9.80
N THR A 264 -21.68 4.90 -10.10
CA THR A 264 -20.37 4.98 -9.44
C THR A 264 -19.62 6.28 -9.73
N ASN A 265 -20.18 7.21 -10.51
CA ASN A 265 -19.57 8.46 -10.95
C ASN A 265 -20.46 9.69 -10.71
N LEU A 266 -21.51 9.56 -9.91
CA LEU A 266 -22.33 10.71 -9.55
C LEU A 266 -21.61 11.55 -8.51
N GLU A 267 -21.37 12.79 -8.90
CA GLU A 267 -20.67 13.77 -8.09
C GLU A 267 -21.37 15.12 -8.22
N LEU A 268 -21.73 15.68 -7.08
CA LEU A 268 -22.15 17.06 -6.95
C LEU A 268 -20.98 17.85 -6.38
N TYR A 269 -20.83 19.06 -6.89
CA TYR A 269 -19.83 20.01 -6.41
C TYR A 269 -20.56 21.23 -5.86
N TYR A 270 -20.13 21.71 -4.70
CA TYR A 270 -20.60 22.97 -4.16
C TYR A 270 -19.44 23.93 -3.99
N ASP A 271 -19.49 25.05 -4.70
CA ASP A 271 -18.48 26.10 -4.63
C ASP A 271 -18.91 27.12 -3.56
N LEU A 272 -18.10 27.27 -2.50
CA LEU A 272 -18.41 28.21 -1.42
C LEU A 272 -18.28 29.69 -1.82
N THR A 273 -17.60 29.98 -2.93
CA THR A 273 -17.37 31.33 -3.43
C THR A 273 -18.55 31.81 -4.27
N SER A 274 -19.02 30.98 -5.21
CA SER A 274 -20.21 31.29 -6.02
C SER A 274 -21.51 30.92 -5.31
N GLU A 275 -21.43 30.07 -4.26
CA GLU A 275 -22.59 29.48 -3.58
C GLU A 275 -23.47 28.66 -4.54
N GLU A 276 -22.86 28.04 -5.55
CA GLU A 276 -23.55 27.26 -6.57
C GLU A 276 -23.33 25.76 -6.38
N LEU A 277 -24.42 24.99 -6.53
CA LEU A 277 -24.40 23.54 -6.63
C LEU A 277 -24.32 23.14 -8.10
N VAL A 278 -23.26 22.43 -8.47
CA VAL A 278 -22.99 21.98 -9.83
C VAL A 278 -23.14 20.46 -9.93
N ASP A 279 -23.96 20.00 -10.87
CA ASP A 279 -24.10 18.59 -11.22
C ASP A 279 -23.18 18.24 -12.39
N VAL A 280 -22.14 17.44 -12.12
CA VAL A 280 -21.10 17.08 -13.09
C VAL A 280 -21.30 15.65 -13.64
N GLY A 281 -22.36 14.96 -13.23
CA GLY A 281 -22.52 13.52 -13.47
C GLY A 281 -23.76 13.11 -14.27
N GLY A 282 -24.64 14.06 -14.62
CA GLY A 282 -25.98 13.69 -15.11
C GLY A 282 -26.79 13.00 -14.00
N THR A 283 -26.69 13.56 -12.79
CA THR A 283 -27.28 13.00 -11.57
C THR A 283 -28.77 12.77 -11.73
N VAL A 284 -29.48 13.70 -12.37
CA VAL A 284 -30.93 13.57 -12.64
C VAL A 284 -31.24 12.26 -13.37
N GLN A 285 -30.63 12.02 -14.54
CA GLN A 285 -30.93 10.85 -15.35
C GLN A 285 -30.54 9.54 -14.64
N ALA A 286 -29.44 9.58 -13.89
CA ALA A 286 -28.96 8.42 -13.16
C ALA A 286 -29.84 8.08 -11.96
N VAL A 287 -30.29 9.08 -11.20
CA VAL A 287 -31.25 8.90 -10.10
C VAL A 287 -32.57 8.37 -10.64
N GLU A 288 -33.09 8.92 -11.74
CA GLU A 288 -34.31 8.42 -12.39
C GLU A 288 -34.17 6.95 -12.84
N ALA A 289 -33.05 6.60 -13.47
CA ALA A 289 -32.78 5.23 -13.92
C ALA A 289 -32.66 4.23 -12.77
N CYS A 290 -32.08 4.62 -11.63
CA CYS A 290 -32.02 3.80 -10.43
C CYS A 290 -33.38 3.66 -9.75
N ASN A 291 -34.13 4.77 -9.67
CA ASN A 291 -35.44 4.82 -9.03
C ASN A 291 -36.50 4.00 -9.78
N ALA A 292 -36.30 3.74 -11.07
CA ALA A 292 -37.13 2.85 -11.87
C ALA A 292 -36.89 1.36 -11.59
N GLN A 293 -35.90 1.00 -10.77
CA GLN A 293 -35.57 -0.38 -10.42
C GLN A 293 -36.16 -0.75 -9.06
N ASP A 294 -37.17 -1.64 -9.04
CA ASP A 294 -37.87 -2.05 -7.80
C ASP A 294 -36.95 -2.59 -6.70
N ALA A 295 -35.82 -3.18 -7.09
CA ALA A 295 -34.87 -3.78 -6.15
C ALA A 295 -33.87 -2.77 -5.56
N VAL A 296 -33.80 -1.53 -6.07
CA VAL A 296 -32.83 -0.52 -5.58
C VAL A 296 -33.44 0.26 -4.43
N ARG A 297 -32.82 0.16 -3.26
CA ARG A 297 -33.07 1.00 -2.07
C ARG A 297 -32.15 2.21 -2.00
N TYR A 298 -30.85 2.05 -2.23
CA TYR A 298 -29.87 3.11 -2.01
C TYR A 298 -29.22 3.61 -3.30
N ILE A 299 -29.11 4.93 -3.40
CA ILE A 299 -28.33 5.65 -4.42
C ILE A 299 -27.34 6.54 -3.66
N PHE A 300 -26.07 6.48 -4.04
CA PHE A 300 -24.99 7.26 -3.43
C PHE A 300 -24.46 8.30 -4.39
N ILE A 301 -24.28 9.51 -3.88
CA ILE A 301 -23.72 10.62 -4.64
C ILE A 301 -22.66 11.30 -3.80
N SER A 302 -21.44 11.36 -4.32
CA SER A 302 -20.36 12.09 -3.68
C SER A 302 -20.67 13.58 -3.74
N LEU A 303 -20.55 14.28 -2.61
CA LEU A 303 -20.66 15.74 -2.56
C LEU A 303 -19.29 16.31 -2.18
N SER A 304 -18.67 17.01 -3.11
CA SER A 304 -17.41 17.72 -2.89
C SER A 304 -17.71 19.18 -2.55
N ILE A 305 -17.28 19.63 -1.37
CA ILE A 305 -17.39 21.04 -0.98
C ILE A 305 -16.04 21.71 -1.22
N HIS A 306 -16.04 22.72 -2.10
CA HIS A 306 -14.84 23.46 -2.49
C HIS A 306 -14.72 24.71 -1.63
N THR A 307 -13.67 24.76 -0.82
CA THR A 307 -13.35 25.94 -0.01
C THR A 307 -12.46 26.91 -0.78
N SER A 308 -12.52 28.19 -0.41
CA SER A 308 -11.70 29.27 -1.01
C SER A 308 -10.19 29.03 -0.94
N ASN A 309 -9.75 28.06 -0.13
CA ASN A 309 -8.34 27.70 0.06
C ASN A 309 -7.96 26.39 -0.65
N GLU A 310 -8.72 25.98 -1.67
CA GLU A 310 -8.52 24.74 -2.43
C GLU A 310 -8.58 23.45 -1.59
N SER A 311 -9.08 23.54 -0.35
CA SER A 311 -9.34 22.35 0.45
C SER A 311 -10.68 21.76 0.02
N HIS A 312 -10.64 20.58 -0.58
CA HIS A 312 -11.80 19.76 -0.86
C HIS A 312 -12.23 19.03 0.42
N HIS A 313 -13.51 19.12 0.73
CA HIS A 313 -14.10 18.41 1.85
C HIS A 313 -15.15 17.41 1.36
N ALA A 314 -14.92 16.13 1.64
CA ALA A 314 -15.74 15.04 1.12
C ALA A 314 -16.96 14.81 2.02
N ASN A 315 -18.13 14.88 1.40
CA ASN A 315 -19.42 14.50 1.95
C ASN A 315 -20.03 13.38 1.10
N MET A 316 -21.08 12.75 1.61
CA MET A 316 -21.84 11.78 0.85
C MET A 316 -23.34 12.04 1.03
N LEU A 317 -24.07 11.98 -0.08
CA LEU A 317 -25.51 11.99 -0.09
C LEU A 317 -26.00 10.55 -0.28
N VAL A 318 -26.92 10.13 0.59
CA VAL A 318 -27.54 8.83 0.53
C VAL A 318 -29.03 9.02 0.29
N PHE A 319 -29.49 8.57 -0.88
CA PHE A 319 -30.90 8.55 -1.21
C PHE A 319 -31.46 7.19 -0.79
N ASP A 320 -32.50 7.19 0.03
CA ASP A 320 -33.29 6.00 0.33
C ASP A 320 -34.58 6.08 -0.50
N THR A 321 -34.66 5.26 -1.55
CA THR A 321 -35.80 5.22 -2.48
C THR A 321 -37.08 4.70 -1.83
N GLN A 322 -36.97 3.94 -0.73
CA GLN A 322 -38.13 3.43 0.02
C GLN A 322 -38.74 4.52 0.88
N THR A 323 -37.92 5.27 1.61
CA THR A 323 -38.41 6.34 2.52
C THR A 323 -38.59 7.69 1.82
N ARG A 324 -38.06 7.84 0.60
CA ARG A 324 -38.01 9.08 -0.18
C ARG A 324 -37.26 10.21 0.52
N PHE A 325 -36.27 9.86 1.35
CA PHE A 325 -35.39 10.83 2.00
C PHE A 325 -33.99 10.81 1.41
N VAL A 326 -33.33 11.97 1.44
CA VAL A 326 -31.91 12.12 1.18
C VAL A 326 -31.24 12.60 2.45
N GLU A 327 -30.34 11.80 2.98
CA GLU A 327 -29.47 12.16 4.11
C GLU A 327 -28.10 12.59 3.59
N ARG A 328 -27.51 13.62 4.22
CA ARG A 328 -26.09 13.97 4.00
C ARG A 328 -25.28 13.49 5.19
N PHE A 329 -24.20 12.77 4.91
CA PHE A 329 -23.17 12.51 5.90
C PHE A 329 -22.04 13.54 5.78
N GLU A 330 -21.82 14.26 6.87
CA GLU A 330 -20.74 15.24 7.06
C GLU A 330 -19.80 14.75 8.17
N PRO A 331 -18.57 14.28 7.83
CA PRO A 331 -17.62 13.74 8.80
C PRO A 331 -17.32 14.66 9.99
N HIS A 332 -17.46 15.98 9.82
CA HIS A 332 -17.27 16.98 10.87
C HIS A 332 -18.50 17.23 11.75
N GLY A 333 -19.67 16.69 11.39
CA GLY A 333 -20.96 16.93 12.06
C GLY A 333 -21.61 18.26 11.66
N HIS A 334 -22.80 18.57 12.18
CA HIS A 334 -23.58 19.73 11.69
C HIS A 334 -23.04 21.10 12.10
N ARG A 335 -22.22 21.21 13.15
CA ARG A 335 -21.57 22.50 13.50
C ARG A 335 -20.28 22.70 12.71
N VAL A 336 -20.39 22.79 11.40
CA VAL A 336 -19.23 23.06 10.54
C VAL A 336 -18.88 24.55 10.61
N PHE A 337 -17.86 24.90 11.40
CA PHE A 337 -17.41 26.30 11.53
C PHE A 337 -16.75 26.91 10.29
N SER A 338 -16.49 26.11 9.24
CA SER A 338 -15.68 26.55 8.09
C SER A 338 -16.48 27.14 6.94
N TYR A 339 -17.80 27.01 6.90
CA TYR A 339 -18.62 27.56 5.81
C TYR A 339 -20.08 27.82 6.20
N LYS A 340 -20.76 28.67 5.43
CA LYS A 340 -22.19 29.00 5.60
C LYS A 340 -23.03 27.81 5.16
N ILE A 341 -23.40 26.95 6.12
CA ILE A 341 -24.10 25.70 5.85
C ILE A 341 -25.52 25.93 5.30
N ASP A 342 -26.21 26.97 5.76
CA ASP A 342 -27.63 27.22 5.45
C ASP A 342 -27.91 27.29 3.94
N LYS A 343 -27.06 27.99 3.17
CA LYS A 343 -27.24 28.11 1.71
C LYS A 343 -27.01 26.80 0.97
N LEU A 344 -26.09 25.97 1.47
CA LEU A 344 -25.87 24.63 0.94
C LEU A 344 -27.08 23.74 1.27
N GLU A 345 -27.62 23.80 2.49
CA GLU A 345 -28.84 23.07 2.87
C GLU A 345 -30.01 23.45 1.97
N ASP A 346 -30.23 24.74 1.74
CA ASP A 346 -31.32 25.24 0.88
C ASP A 346 -31.15 24.77 -0.57
N SER A 347 -29.92 24.87 -1.10
CA SER A 347 -29.60 24.42 -2.47
C SER A 347 -29.80 22.93 -2.64
N LEU A 348 -29.35 22.12 -1.67
CA LEU A 348 -29.57 20.68 -1.66
C LEU A 348 -31.06 20.36 -1.54
N ALA A 349 -31.79 21.01 -0.62
CA ALA A 349 -33.21 20.78 -0.44
C ALA A 349 -34.01 21.05 -1.72
N ALA A 350 -33.73 22.16 -2.40
CA ALA A 350 -34.34 22.49 -3.68
C ALA A 350 -33.98 21.46 -4.76
N TYR A 351 -32.70 21.11 -4.89
CA TYR A 351 -32.22 20.15 -5.88
C TYR A 351 -32.82 18.74 -5.66
N MET A 352 -32.84 18.24 -4.42
CA MET A 352 -33.45 16.94 -4.10
C MET A 352 -34.97 16.97 -4.31
N GLY A 353 -35.63 18.09 -4.02
CA GLY A 353 -37.05 18.30 -4.29
C GLY A 353 -37.38 18.14 -5.78
N HIS A 354 -36.54 18.66 -6.67
CA HIS A 354 -36.69 18.47 -8.11
C HIS A 354 -36.54 17.00 -8.55
N LEU A 355 -35.77 16.19 -7.80
CA LEU A 355 -35.64 14.75 -8.02
C LEU A 355 -36.78 13.93 -7.40
N GLY A 356 -37.73 14.57 -6.73
CA GLY A 356 -38.84 13.90 -6.04
C GLY A 356 -38.46 13.28 -4.68
N PHE A 357 -37.38 13.77 -4.06
CA PHE A 357 -36.96 13.36 -2.73
C PHE A 357 -37.08 14.50 -1.71
N ARG A 358 -37.22 14.14 -0.44
CA ARG A 358 -37.16 15.08 0.68
C ARG A 358 -35.76 15.08 1.26
N TYR A 359 -35.11 16.24 1.29
CA TYR A 359 -33.81 16.38 1.94
C TYR A 359 -33.98 16.44 3.46
N LEU A 360 -33.16 15.67 4.19
CA LEU A 360 -33.05 15.75 5.64
C LEU A 360 -31.94 16.75 6.00
N PRO A 361 -32.28 17.88 6.66
CA PRO A 361 -31.29 18.85 7.10
C PRO A 361 -30.21 18.22 7.97
N LEU A 362 -28.97 18.70 7.85
CA LEU A 362 -27.83 18.11 8.52
C LEU A 362 -27.97 18.11 10.05
N GLU A 363 -28.66 19.09 10.63
CA GLU A 363 -28.93 19.14 12.07
C GLU A 363 -29.78 17.96 12.58
N LEU A 364 -30.60 17.37 11.71
CA LEU A 364 -31.41 16.19 12.01
C LEU A 364 -30.69 14.89 11.64
N ALA A 365 -29.82 14.94 10.64
CA ALA A 365 -29.14 13.75 10.10
C ALA A 365 -27.73 13.52 10.65
N CYS A 366 -27.14 14.46 11.41
CA CYS A 366 -25.76 14.37 11.87
C CYS A 366 -25.57 14.94 13.29
N PRO A 367 -24.63 14.37 14.07
CA PRO A 367 -24.35 14.84 15.41
C PRO A 367 -23.71 16.22 15.36
N ARG A 368 -23.77 16.93 16.50
CA ARG A 368 -23.16 18.27 16.63
C ARG A 368 -21.68 18.29 16.29
N ILE A 369 -20.94 17.25 16.68
CA ILE A 369 -19.53 17.06 16.35
C ILE A 369 -19.41 15.66 15.75
N GLY A 370 -19.03 15.59 14.49
CA GLY A 370 -18.87 14.33 13.76
C GLY A 370 -17.64 13.54 14.19
N PRO A 371 -17.53 12.28 13.73
CA PRO A 371 -16.47 11.36 14.13
C PRO A 371 -15.08 11.89 13.83
N GLN A 372 -14.89 12.52 12.66
CA GLN A 372 -13.58 13.06 12.27
C GLN A 372 -13.12 14.17 13.22
N ARG A 373 -13.99 15.11 13.59
CA ARG A 373 -13.61 16.18 14.53
C ARG A 373 -13.36 15.68 15.96
N ARG A 374 -13.96 14.54 16.33
CA ARG A 374 -13.70 13.91 17.64
C ARG A 374 -12.36 13.17 17.65
N ASP A 375 -11.90 12.69 16.50
CA ASP A 375 -10.55 12.18 16.31
C ASP A 375 -9.55 13.33 16.08
N THR A 376 -8.97 13.84 17.15
CA THR A 376 -7.96 14.91 17.07
C THR A 376 -6.65 14.49 16.39
N LEU A 377 -6.48 13.20 16.06
CA LEU A 377 -5.34 12.68 15.30
C LEU A 377 -5.63 12.66 13.78
N ASP A 378 -6.88 12.85 13.38
CA ASP A 378 -7.32 12.89 11.99
C ASP A 378 -7.02 14.27 11.37
N ASN A 379 -6.26 14.26 10.27
CA ASN A 379 -5.95 15.46 9.48
C ASN A 379 -6.28 15.28 7.99
N GLY A 380 -7.21 14.39 7.62
CA GLY A 380 -7.53 14.20 6.20
C GLY A 380 -8.33 12.95 5.82
N PHE A 381 -8.97 12.25 6.76
CA PHE A 381 -9.78 11.07 6.46
C PHE A 381 -11.24 11.37 6.09
N CYS A 382 -11.60 12.61 5.70
CA CYS A 382 -13.01 12.96 5.43
C CYS A 382 -13.64 12.02 4.40
N ASN A 383 -12.89 11.68 3.34
CA ASN A 383 -13.34 10.74 2.33
C ASN A 383 -13.47 9.30 2.87
N ALA A 384 -12.52 8.84 3.68
CA ALA A 384 -12.60 7.51 4.28
C ALA A 384 -13.80 7.40 5.24
N TRP A 385 -14.13 8.47 5.98
CA TRP A 385 -15.31 8.52 6.85
C TRP A 385 -16.59 8.47 6.03
N ALA A 386 -16.68 9.25 4.95
CA ALA A 386 -17.82 9.24 4.05
C ALA A 386 -18.03 7.86 3.41
N LEU A 387 -16.95 7.21 2.98
CA LEU A 387 -16.97 5.85 2.45
C LEU A 387 -17.32 4.79 3.51
N LEU A 388 -16.89 4.96 4.76
CA LEU A 388 -17.26 4.06 5.86
C LEU A 388 -18.76 4.18 6.16
N PHE A 389 -19.28 5.40 6.21
CA PHE A 389 -20.69 5.64 6.46
C PHE A 389 -21.59 4.91 5.46
N ILE A 390 -21.35 5.05 4.15
CA ILE A 390 -22.17 4.33 3.15
C ILE A 390 -22.03 2.82 3.24
N HIS A 391 -20.83 2.32 3.56
CA HIS A 391 -20.58 0.90 3.65
C HIS A 391 -21.37 0.28 4.82
N VAL A 392 -21.41 0.97 5.95
CA VAL A 392 -22.26 0.60 7.09
C VAL A 392 -23.74 0.69 6.70
N ARG A 393 -24.16 1.76 5.99
CA ARG A 393 -25.57 1.96 5.61
C ARG A 393 -26.13 0.83 4.75
N VAL A 394 -25.33 0.25 3.85
CA VAL A 394 -25.77 -0.88 3.02
C VAL A 394 -25.60 -2.24 3.65
N ALA A 395 -24.59 -2.39 4.52
CA ALA A 395 -24.44 -3.61 5.29
C ALA A 395 -25.56 -3.77 6.32
N PHE A 396 -26.05 -2.65 6.87
CA PHE A 396 -27.07 -2.60 7.92
C PHE A 396 -28.19 -1.61 7.55
N PRO A 397 -29.07 -1.99 6.60
CA PRO A 397 -30.11 -1.10 6.10
C PRO A 397 -31.22 -0.81 7.13
N GLY A 398 -31.34 -1.62 8.18
CA GLY A 398 -32.26 -1.45 9.31
C GLY A 398 -31.78 -0.44 10.34
N LEU A 399 -30.46 -0.28 10.49
CA LEU A 399 -29.85 0.62 11.45
C LEU A 399 -30.30 2.07 11.23
N VAL A 400 -30.80 2.70 12.29
CA VAL A 400 -31.20 4.10 12.25
C VAL A 400 -29.96 4.98 12.35
N VAL A 401 -29.94 6.08 11.61
CA VAL A 401 -28.78 7.00 11.53
C VAL A 401 -28.36 7.53 12.91
N ASP A 402 -29.32 7.80 13.79
CA ASP A 402 -29.05 8.22 15.16
C ASP A 402 -28.27 7.17 15.97
N GLU A 403 -28.60 5.88 15.81
CA GLU A 403 -27.89 4.78 16.48
C GLU A 403 -26.46 4.66 15.98
N LEU A 404 -26.25 4.84 14.67
CA LEU A 404 -24.91 4.86 14.06
C LEU A 404 -24.08 6.04 14.58
N HIS A 405 -24.68 7.22 14.69
CA HIS A 405 -24.00 8.40 15.24
C HIS A 405 -23.72 8.25 16.73
N GLU A 406 -24.63 7.67 17.50
CA GLU A 406 -24.43 7.38 18.91
C GLU A 406 -23.30 6.36 19.12
N PHE A 407 -23.23 5.34 18.28
CA PHE A 407 -22.08 4.44 18.25
C PHE A 407 -20.77 5.22 18.09
N PHE A 408 -20.65 6.04 17.04
CA PHE A 408 -19.42 6.80 16.86
C PHE A 408 -19.16 7.74 18.04
N ASN A 409 -20.20 8.35 18.62
CA ASN A 409 -20.13 9.24 19.79
C ASN A 409 -19.66 8.56 21.08
N THR A 410 -19.98 7.28 21.28
CA THR A 410 -19.59 6.53 22.47
C THR A 410 -18.19 5.92 22.34
N VAL A 411 -17.71 5.68 21.12
CA VAL A 411 -16.36 5.16 20.86
C VAL A 411 -15.28 6.17 21.29
N SER A 412 -14.25 5.67 21.98
CA SER A 412 -13.11 6.47 22.44
C SER A 412 -12.30 7.03 21.26
N ARG A 413 -11.64 8.17 21.45
CA ARG A 413 -10.87 8.84 20.37
C ARG A 413 -9.81 7.92 19.75
N HIS A 414 -9.08 7.17 20.56
CA HIS A 414 -8.07 6.23 20.07
C HIS A 414 -8.69 5.09 19.24
N ARG A 415 -9.86 4.60 19.66
CA ARG A 415 -10.59 3.58 18.91
C ARG A 415 -11.15 4.14 17.61
N LEU A 416 -11.70 5.36 17.58
CA LEU A 416 -12.12 6.02 16.34
C LEU A 416 -10.98 6.13 15.34
N HIS A 417 -9.82 6.61 15.80
CA HIS A 417 -8.62 6.70 14.97
C HIS A 417 -8.23 5.33 14.41
N GLY A 418 -8.20 4.30 15.26
CA GLY A 418 -7.90 2.93 14.85
C GLY A 418 -8.91 2.35 13.86
N ILE A 419 -10.20 2.70 13.96
CA ILE A 419 -11.23 2.28 13.01
C ILE A 419 -10.96 2.90 11.64
N ILE A 420 -10.77 4.23 11.59
CA ILE A 420 -10.64 4.92 10.32
C ILE A 420 -9.32 4.65 9.61
N THR A 421 -8.21 4.49 10.35
CA THR A 421 -6.92 4.13 9.75
C THR A 421 -6.97 2.74 9.13
N ARG A 422 -7.51 1.73 9.82
CA ARG A 422 -7.70 0.38 9.27
C ARG A 422 -8.60 0.37 8.04
N TYR A 423 -9.69 1.14 8.08
CA TYR A 423 -10.59 1.26 6.93
C TYR A 423 -9.87 1.88 5.72
N ALA A 424 -9.13 2.96 5.92
CA ALA A 424 -8.34 3.60 4.86
C ALA A 424 -7.22 2.70 4.33
N GLU A 425 -6.52 1.96 5.20
CA GLU A 425 -5.52 0.97 4.83
C GLU A 425 -6.13 -0.14 3.97
N ALA A 426 -7.31 -0.64 4.33
CA ALA A 426 -8.01 -1.65 3.55
C ALA A 426 -8.42 -1.14 2.16
N ILE A 427 -8.89 0.10 2.05
CA ILE A 427 -9.15 0.74 0.76
C ILE A 427 -7.86 0.77 -0.07
N ASN A 428 -6.73 1.19 0.50
CA ASN A 428 -5.46 1.25 -0.22
C ASN A 428 -4.96 -0.14 -0.68
N LEU A 429 -5.06 -1.15 0.20
CA LEU A 429 -4.73 -2.54 -0.14
C LEU A 429 -5.61 -3.06 -1.26
N PHE A 430 -6.91 -2.78 -1.20
CA PHE A 430 -7.85 -3.11 -2.26
C PHE A 430 -7.47 -2.41 -3.56
N MET A 431 -7.14 -1.12 -3.55
CA MET A 431 -6.77 -0.38 -4.77
C MET A 431 -5.52 -0.95 -5.44
N SER A 432 -4.53 -1.32 -4.62
CA SER A 432 -3.32 -2.01 -5.09
C SER A 432 -3.67 -3.34 -5.76
N ALA A 433 -4.46 -4.19 -5.09
CA ALA A 433 -4.92 -5.46 -5.64
C ALA A 433 -5.75 -5.26 -6.92
N TYR A 434 -6.70 -4.32 -6.91
CA TYR A 434 -7.59 -4.02 -8.03
C TYR A 434 -6.81 -3.59 -9.28
N ARG A 435 -5.70 -2.86 -9.14
CA ARG A 435 -4.82 -2.50 -10.27
C ARG A 435 -4.21 -3.74 -10.94
N THR A 436 -3.87 -4.78 -10.17
CA THR A 436 -3.28 -6.02 -10.72
C THR A 436 -4.21 -6.80 -11.64
N HIS A 437 -5.51 -6.49 -11.63
CA HIS A 437 -6.51 -7.17 -12.47
C HIS A 437 -6.78 -6.47 -13.80
N PHE A 438 -6.11 -5.34 -14.11
CA PHE A 438 -6.21 -4.68 -15.43
C PHE A 438 -5.36 -5.35 -16.51
N VAL A 439 -5.38 -6.69 -16.57
CA VAL A 439 -4.57 -7.49 -17.49
C VAL A 439 -5.18 -7.60 -18.90
N HIS A 440 -4.38 -8.04 -19.87
CA HIS A 440 -4.87 -8.39 -21.21
C HIS A 440 -6.07 -9.35 -21.11
N GLY A 441 -7.16 -9.02 -21.80
CA GLY A 441 -8.41 -9.78 -21.77
C GLY A 441 -9.39 -9.35 -20.67
N ALA A 442 -8.98 -8.52 -19.71
CA ALA A 442 -9.89 -8.03 -18.67
C ALA A 442 -11.03 -7.22 -19.27
N ARG A 443 -12.25 -7.48 -18.80
CA ARG A 443 -13.47 -6.79 -19.24
C ARG A 443 -13.68 -5.54 -18.40
N VAL A 444 -13.63 -4.38 -19.03
CA VAL A 444 -13.70 -3.08 -18.36
C VAL A 444 -14.86 -2.24 -18.85
N VAL A 445 -15.30 -1.29 -18.04
CA VAL A 445 -16.25 -0.23 -18.41
C VAL A 445 -15.59 1.13 -18.22
N LEU A 446 -16.06 2.11 -18.98
CA LEU A 446 -15.71 3.51 -18.79
C LEU A 446 -16.73 4.12 -17.82
N PRO A 447 -16.29 4.88 -16.81
CA PRO A 447 -17.16 5.51 -15.83
C PRO A 447 -18.08 6.56 -16.46
N LEU A 448 -17.55 7.32 -17.42
CA LEU A 448 -18.30 8.39 -18.09
C LEU A 448 -19.02 7.86 -19.33
N GLY A 449 -20.35 7.94 -19.30
CA GLY A 449 -21.24 7.59 -20.41
C GLY A 449 -21.99 6.26 -20.23
N PRO A 450 -22.79 5.86 -21.23
CA PRO A 450 -23.59 4.64 -21.14
C PRO A 450 -22.68 3.42 -20.95
N PRO A 451 -23.02 2.50 -20.03
CA PRO A 451 -22.18 1.36 -19.69
C PRO A 451 -21.94 0.51 -20.93
N ARG A 452 -20.69 0.51 -21.38
CA ARG A 452 -20.22 -0.26 -22.54
C ARG A 452 -19.06 -1.09 -22.08
N VAL A 453 -19.15 -2.40 -22.27
CA VAL A 453 -18.06 -3.32 -21.96
C VAL A 453 -17.01 -3.25 -23.07
N TRP A 454 -15.76 -3.11 -22.63
CA TRP A 454 -14.55 -3.17 -23.44
C TRP A 454 -13.65 -4.30 -22.93
N VAL A 455 -12.66 -4.66 -23.72
CA VAL A 455 -11.63 -5.63 -23.37
C VAL A 455 -10.27 -4.96 -23.47
N ILE A 456 -9.42 -5.10 -22.46
CA ILE A 456 -8.03 -4.65 -22.52
C ILE A 456 -7.29 -5.50 -23.55
N ALA A 457 -6.84 -4.88 -24.64
CA ALA A 457 -6.20 -5.53 -25.77
C ALA A 457 -4.68 -5.43 -25.75
N ALA A 458 -4.11 -4.38 -25.15
CA ALA A 458 -2.67 -4.24 -24.94
C ALA A 458 -2.40 -3.16 -23.89
N TYR A 459 -1.22 -3.21 -23.30
CA TYR A 459 -0.66 -2.06 -22.59
C TYR A 459 0.02 -1.13 -23.59
N SER A 460 -0.16 0.17 -23.41
CA SER A 460 0.69 1.16 -24.05
C SER A 460 2.10 1.03 -23.47
N GLY A 461 3.14 1.45 -24.20
CA GLY A 461 4.50 1.49 -23.66
C GLY A 461 4.66 2.42 -22.45
N ASP A 462 3.66 3.27 -22.18
CA ASP A 462 3.54 4.06 -20.96
C ASP A 462 2.69 3.30 -19.92
N ASP A 463 3.28 3.02 -18.75
CA ASP A 463 2.77 2.12 -17.69
C ASP A 463 1.35 2.40 -17.16
N ASP A 464 0.74 3.53 -17.53
CA ASP A 464 -0.57 3.96 -17.04
C ASP A 464 -1.66 4.06 -18.10
N THR A 465 -1.41 3.64 -19.34
CA THR A 465 -2.45 3.60 -20.38
C THR A 465 -2.59 2.23 -21.02
N VAL A 466 -3.82 1.88 -21.36
CA VAL A 466 -4.15 0.62 -22.03
C VAL A 466 -4.95 0.86 -23.30
N LEU A 467 -4.70 0.03 -24.30
CA LEU A 467 -5.53 -0.05 -25.49
C LEU A 467 -6.72 -0.97 -25.16
N ILE A 468 -7.93 -0.41 -25.19
CA ILE A 468 -9.16 -1.17 -25.03
C ILE A 468 -9.85 -1.38 -26.38
N LYS A 469 -10.54 -2.50 -26.54
CA LYS A 469 -11.23 -2.92 -27.78
C LYS A 469 -12.68 -3.32 -27.51
N ARG A 470 -13.59 -2.99 -28.43
CA ARG A 470 -14.99 -3.45 -28.43
C ARG A 470 -15.18 -4.66 -29.34
N GLY A 471 -16.30 -5.36 -29.16
CA GLY A 471 -16.70 -6.48 -30.02
C GLY A 471 -16.82 -6.14 -31.51
N ASN A 472 -17.08 -4.86 -31.85
CA ASN A 472 -17.12 -4.39 -33.25
C ASN A 472 -15.75 -3.97 -33.80
N GLY A 473 -14.66 -4.27 -33.10
CA GLY A 473 -13.29 -3.97 -33.53
C GLY A 473 -12.79 -2.58 -33.19
N ARG A 474 -13.65 -1.63 -32.77
CA ARG A 474 -13.21 -0.28 -32.39
C ARG A 474 -12.27 -0.32 -31.19
N THR A 475 -11.18 0.43 -31.26
CA THR A 475 -10.20 0.56 -30.18
C THR A 475 -10.15 1.98 -29.63
N LYS A 476 -9.64 2.13 -28.40
CA LYS A 476 -9.38 3.42 -27.76
C LYS A 476 -8.22 3.24 -26.77
N THR A 477 -7.32 4.21 -26.68
CA THR A 477 -6.31 4.26 -25.60
C THR A 477 -6.89 5.03 -24.42
N VAL A 478 -6.81 4.48 -23.22
CA VAL A 478 -7.41 5.06 -22.01
C VAL A 478 -6.46 4.89 -20.82
N PRO A 479 -6.32 5.90 -19.93
CA PRO A 479 -5.63 5.74 -18.66
C PRO A 479 -6.26 4.62 -17.82
N VAL A 480 -5.45 3.79 -17.17
CA VAL A 480 -5.95 2.73 -16.28
C VAL A 480 -6.82 3.33 -15.16
N GLY A 481 -6.47 4.53 -14.68
CA GLY A 481 -7.26 5.32 -13.73
C GLY A 481 -8.69 5.60 -14.18
N HIS A 482 -8.98 5.59 -15.48
CA HIS A 482 -10.32 5.85 -16.01
C HIS A 482 -11.09 4.57 -16.34
N LEU A 483 -10.61 3.40 -15.93
CA LEU A 483 -11.28 2.13 -16.17
C LEU A 483 -11.85 1.55 -14.88
N MET A 484 -12.90 0.76 -15.02
CA MET A 484 -13.44 -0.05 -13.93
C MET A 484 -13.64 -1.47 -14.42
N LEU A 485 -13.42 -2.46 -13.55
CA LEU A 485 -13.70 -3.85 -13.87
C LEU A 485 -15.21 -4.04 -13.99
N SER A 486 -15.66 -4.55 -15.14
CA SER A 486 -17.07 -4.88 -15.33
C SER A 486 -17.51 -5.96 -14.34
N HIS A 487 -16.64 -6.93 -14.08
CA HIS A 487 -16.85 -8.05 -13.16
C HIS A 487 -15.58 -8.20 -12.32
N PRO A 488 -15.49 -7.50 -11.16
CA PRO A 488 -14.36 -7.69 -10.26
C PRO A 488 -14.28 -9.17 -9.83
N PRO A 489 -13.08 -9.77 -9.77
CA PRO A 489 -12.88 -11.13 -9.27
C PRO A 489 -13.42 -11.33 -7.85
N ALA A 490 -13.79 -12.56 -7.53
CA ALA A 490 -14.39 -12.90 -6.23
C ALA A 490 -13.47 -12.55 -5.05
N GLU A 491 -12.15 -12.66 -5.24
CA GLU A 491 -11.14 -12.31 -4.25
C GLU A 491 -11.16 -10.81 -3.93
N LEU A 492 -11.27 -9.95 -4.96
CA LEU A 492 -11.43 -8.51 -4.76
C LEU A 492 -12.75 -8.17 -4.07
N MET A 493 -13.83 -8.86 -4.46
CA MET A 493 -15.13 -8.67 -3.81
C MET A 493 -15.06 -9.05 -2.34
N ALA A 494 -14.40 -10.16 -1.99
CA ALA A 494 -14.20 -10.57 -0.60
C ALA A 494 -13.41 -9.52 0.21
N MET A 495 -12.38 -8.90 -0.38
CA MET A 495 -11.62 -7.81 0.25
C MET A 495 -12.48 -6.56 0.53
N GLY A 496 -13.52 -6.34 -0.25
CA GLY A 496 -14.42 -5.19 -0.11
C GLY A 496 -15.48 -5.35 0.96
N ARG A 497 -15.62 -6.51 1.60
CA ARG A 497 -16.68 -6.77 2.59
C ARG A 497 -16.39 -6.13 3.93
N LEU A 498 -17.41 -5.56 4.57
CA LEU A 498 -17.22 -4.83 5.83
C LEU A 498 -16.71 -5.75 6.94
N GLU A 499 -17.18 -7.00 7.01
CA GLU A 499 -16.72 -7.98 7.99
C GLU A 499 -15.24 -8.38 7.81
N VAL A 500 -14.70 -8.23 6.60
CA VAL A 500 -13.28 -8.48 6.31
C VAL A 500 -12.45 -7.25 6.62
N VAL A 501 -12.98 -6.07 6.30
CA VAL A 501 -12.28 -4.79 6.45
C VAL A 501 -12.19 -4.33 7.91
N LEU A 502 -13.27 -4.50 8.68
CA LEU A 502 -13.38 -4.10 10.09
C LEU A 502 -14.10 -5.18 10.92
N PRO A 503 -13.50 -6.37 11.13
CA PRO A 503 -14.19 -7.49 11.77
C PRO A 503 -14.69 -7.15 13.19
N ASP A 504 -13.91 -6.42 13.98
CA ASP A 504 -14.26 -6.04 15.34
C ASP A 504 -15.39 -4.99 15.41
N VAL A 505 -15.46 -4.09 14.42
CA VAL A 505 -16.50 -3.06 14.33
C VAL A 505 -17.76 -3.61 13.69
N TYR A 506 -17.63 -4.57 12.78
CA TYR A 506 -18.75 -5.24 12.14
C TYR A 506 -19.65 -5.94 13.16
N GLU A 507 -19.07 -6.66 14.12
CA GLU A 507 -19.82 -7.30 15.21
C GLU A 507 -20.57 -6.28 16.09
N ASP A 508 -19.98 -5.09 16.33
CA ASP A 508 -20.67 -4.01 17.03
C ASP A 508 -21.90 -3.53 16.23
N PHE A 509 -21.79 -3.42 14.90
CA PHE A 509 -22.92 -3.03 14.04
C PHE A 509 -24.00 -4.10 13.94
N VAL A 510 -23.63 -5.39 13.88
CA VAL A 510 -24.59 -6.50 13.97
C VAL A 510 -25.36 -6.43 15.29
N ALA A 511 -24.66 -6.18 16.40
CA ALA A 511 -25.29 -6.05 17.71
C ALA A 511 -26.22 -4.83 17.79
N LEU A 512 -25.93 -3.73 17.10
CA LEU A 512 -26.80 -2.56 17.02
C LEU A 512 -28.06 -2.84 16.18
N ASP A 513 -27.90 -3.34 14.96
CA ASP A 513 -29.01 -3.62 14.03
C ASP A 513 -30.00 -4.66 14.61
N SER A 514 -29.49 -5.64 15.36
CA SER A 514 -30.33 -6.64 16.03
C SER A 514 -31.27 -6.07 17.11
N LYS A 515 -30.92 -4.93 17.72
CA LYS A 515 -31.77 -4.27 18.73
C LYS A 515 -32.94 -3.55 18.09
N THR A 516 -32.72 -2.95 16.92
CA THR A 516 -33.72 -2.17 16.19
C THR A 516 -34.91 -3.03 15.74
N LEU A 517 -34.72 -4.33 15.51
CA LEU A 517 -35.76 -5.28 15.09
C LEU A 517 -36.70 -5.76 16.22
N THR A 518 -36.48 -5.33 17.47
CA THR A 518 -37.27 -5.78 18.63
C THR A 518 -38.36 -4.81 19.10
N PHE A 519 -38.58 -3.74 18.35
CA PHE A 519 -39.67 -2.77 18.53
C PHE A 519 -40.66 -2.85 17.37
#